data_AF-A0A353NB52-F1
#
_entry.id   AF-A0A353NB52-F1
#
_cell.length_a   1.000
_cell.length_b   1.000
_cell.length_c   1.000
_cell.angle_alpha   90.00
_cell.angle_beta   90.00
_cell.angle_gamma   90.00
#
_symmetry.space_group_name_H-M   'P 1'
#
loop_
_entity.id
_entity.type
_entity.pdbx_description
1 polymer ?
#
loop_
_entity_poly.entity_id
_entity_poly.type
_entity_poly.pdbx_seq_one_letter_code
_entity_poly.pdbx_strand_id
1 'polypeptide(L)' 'MATDSPYAIEVEHLTVSYHARAALLDVSVRIERDQLIGVIGPNG' A
#
# COMPACT_ATOMS: atom_id res chain seq x y z
N MET A 1 26.02 6.78 4.12
CA MET A 1 25.04 7.41 3.22
C MET A 1 23.67 6.96 3.68
N ALA A 2 22.86 7.85 4.24
CA ALA A 2 21.43 7.54 4.39
C ALA A 2 20.86 7.54 2.97
N THR A 3 20.43 6.38 2.49
CA THR A 3 19.75 6.25 1.20
C THR A 3 18.40 6.93 1.39
N ASP A 4 18.29 8.18 0.95
CA ASP A 4 17.01 8.87 0.99
C ASP A 4 16.10 8.20 -0.05
N SER A 5 15.24 7.30 0.42
CA SER A 5 14.23 6.70 -0.43
C SER A 5 13.28 7.81 -0.87
N PRO A 6 12.96 7.93 -2.17
CA PRO A 6 11.96 8.89 -2.64
C PRO A 6 10.57 8.56 -2.07
N TYR A 7 10.36 7.33 -1.61
CA TYR A 7 9.10 6.84 -1.09
C TYR A 7 8.99 7.04 0.43
N ALA A 8 7.95 7.75 0.86
CA ALA A 8 7.54 7.86 2.25
C ALA A 8 6.80 6.61 2.74
N ILE A 9 6.09 5.93 1.83
CA ILE A 9 5.38 4.67 2.11
C ILE A 9 5.76 3.68 1.01
N GLU A 10 6.19 2.49 1.41
CA GLU A 10 6.46 1.37 0.50
C GLU A 10 5.83 0.11 1.09
N VAL A 11 4.95 -0.51 0.32
CA VAL A 11 4.25 -1.75 0.65
C VAL A 11 4.47 -2.70 -0.52
N GLU A 12 4.89 -3.93 -0.22
CA GLU A 12 5.14 -4.95 -1.22
C GLU A 12 4.36 -6.21 -0.91
N HIS A 13 3.65 -6.72 -1.91
CA HIS A 13 2.94 -8.01 -1.88
C HIS A 13 2.01 -8.19 -0.66
N LEU A 14 1.35 -7.12 -0.23
CA LEU A 14 0.47 -7.13 0.95
C LEU A 14 -0.77 -7.97 0.68
N THR A 15 -0.91 -9.04 1.46
CA THR A 15 -2.14 -9.83 1.55
C THR A 15 -2.70 -9.73 2.96
N VAL A 16 -3.96 -9.32 3.08
CA VAL A 16 -4.67 -9.19 4.35
C VAL A 16 -5.95 -10.02 4.28
N SER A 17 -6.12 -10.93 5.22
CA SER A 17 -7.29 -11.80 5.30
C SER A 17 -7.96 -11.69 6.66
N TYR A 18 -9.28 -11.66 6.66
CA TYR A 18 -10.10 -11.80 7.86
C TYR A 18 -10.83 -13.14 7.77
N HIS A 19 -10.56 -14.02 8.73
CA HIS A 19 -11.00 -15.41 8.70
C HIS A 19 -10.61 -16.08 7.36
N ALA A 20 -11.57 -16.68 6.65
CA ALA A 20 -11.36 -17.34 5.37
C ALA A 20 -11.43 -16.40 4.15
N ARG A 21 -11.60 -15.08 4.34
CA ARG A 21 -11.78 -14.11 3.25
C ARG A 21 -10.58 -13.17 3.14
N ALA A 22 -9.96 -13.13 1.95
CA ALA A 22 -8.97 -12.12 1.62
C ALA A 22 -9.66 -10.76 1.39
N ALA A 23 -9.22 -9.73 2.10
CA ALA A 23 -9.64 -8.34 1.94
C ALA A 23 -8.69 -7.57 1.02
N LEU A 24 -7.38 -7.84 1.11
CA LEU A 24 -6.37 -7.38 0.16
C LEU A 24 -5.61 -8.61 -0.32
N LEU A 25 -5.35 -8.68 -1.63
CA LEU A 25 -4.62 -9.79 -2.24
C LEU A 25 -3.48 -9.22 -3.08
N ASP A 26 -2.25 -9.54 -2.66
CA ASP A 26 -1.01 -9.21 -3.37
C ASP A 26 -0.91 -7.73 -3.81
N VAL A 27 -1.10 -6.81 -2.87
CA VAL A 27 -1.09 -5.37 -3.13
C VAL A 27 0.30 -4.79 -2.90
N SER A 28 0.90 -4.21 -3.94
CA SER A 28 2.09 -3.37 -3.84
C SER A 28 1.72 -1.91 -4.11
N VAL A 29 2.19 -0.99 -3.24
CA VAL A 29 2.02 0.45 -3.43
C VAL A 29 3.25 1.22 -2.94
N ARG A 30 3.59 2.28 -3.66
CA ARG A 30 4.62 3.24 -3.28
C ARG A 30 4.03 4.63 -3.29
N ILE A 31 4.28 5.40 -2.24
CA ILE A 31 3.82 6.79 -2.12
C ILE A 31 5.06 7.65 -1.86
N GLU A 32 5.27 8.65 -2.71
CA GLU A 32 6.40 9.57 -2.61
C GLU A 32 6.20 10.56 -1.45
N ARG A 33 7.30 11.17 -1.00
CA ARG A 33 7.23 12.28 -0.04
C ARG A 33 6.38 13.41 -0.63
N ASP A 34 5.62 14.08 0.24
CA ASP A 34 4.75 15.22 -0.10
C ASP A 34 3.63 14.94 -1.12
N GLN A 35 3.33 13.66 -1.37
CA GLN A 35 2.26 13.25 -2.28
C GLN A 35 0.93 13.06 -1.54
N LEU A 36 -0.14 13.67 -2.07
CA LEU A 36 -1.52 13.40 -1.65
C LEU A 36 -2.15 12.35 -2.56
N ILE A 37 -2.56 11.21 -2.00
CA ILE A 37 -3.18 10.09 -2.73
C ILE A 37 -4.60 9.84 -2.21
N GLY A 38 -5.54 9.59 -3.12
CA GLY A 38 -6.86 9.06 -2.81
C GLY A 38 -6.95 7.57 -3.11
N VAL A 39 -7.41 6.78 -2.15
CA VAL A 39 -7.76 5.37 -2.36
C VAL A 39 -9.26 5.29 -2.63
N ILE A 40 -9.65 4.75 -3.79
CA ILE A 40 -11.05 4.65 -4.22
C ILE A 40 -11.39 3.20 -4.59
N GLY A 41 -12.66 2.84 -4.44
CA GLY A 41 -13.16 1.52 -4.77
C GLY A 41 -14.64 1.37 -4.38
N PRO A 42 -15.28 0.25 -4.77
CA PRO A 42 -16.59 -0.11 -4.23
C PRO A 42 -16.55 -0.30 -2.71
N ASN A 43 -17.72 -0.36 -2.09
CA ASN A 43 -17.83 -0.64 -0.66
C ASN A 43 -17.47 -2.11 -0.37
N GLY A 44 -16.41 -2.30 0.43
CA GLY A 44 -15.88 -3.62 0.78
C GLY A 44 -15.34 -4.40 -0.42
#